data_AF-A0A367LYB4-F1
#
_entry.id   AF-A0A367LYB4-F1
#
_cell.length_a   1.000
_cell.length_b   1.000
_cell.length_c   1.000
_cell.angle_alpha   90.00
_cell.angle_beta   90.00
_cell.angle_gamma   90.00
#
_symmetry.space_group_name_H-M   'P 1'
#
loop_
_entity.id
_entity.type
_entity.pdbx_description
1 polymer ?
#
loop_
_entity_poly.entity_id
_entity_poly.type
_entity_poly.pdbx_seq_one_letter_code
_entity_poly.pdbx_strand_id
1 'polypeptide(L)'
;MQLHDLMARLDLAVIRLQFYGAVRMELYEALSLLLENRVLLDVALKDMYKIYSENGKKPKRALAAVTYDCYREVADGKPLSKALSKWVPYQEYTLIAAGERSGDLKSSFDNCGKIITAKQDILGAILLATVYPTFLMAMVCVML
;
A
#
# COMPACT_ATOMS: atom_id res chain seq x y z
N MET A 1 -14.58 12.81 24.80
CA MET A 1 -15.07 11.97 23.68
C MET A 1 -14.70 12.53 22.31
N GLN A 2 -14.82 13.84 22.06
CA GLN A 2 -14.44 14.45 20.76
C GLN A 2 -12.93 14.43 20.43
N LEU A 3 -12.05 14.61 21.44
CA LEU A 3 -10.60 14.69 21.19
C LEU A 3 -9.96 13.34 20.81
N HIS A 4 -10.40 12.24 21.41
CA HIS A 4 -9.90 10.90 21.09
C HIS A 4 -10.29 10.46 19.67
N ASP A 5 -11.53 10.73 19.25
CA ASP A 5 -11.98 10.40 17.90
C ASP A 5 -11.21 11.19 16.84
N LEU A 6 -10.90 12.46 17.13
CA LEU A 6 -10.07 13.30 16.26
C LEU A 6 -8.65 12.74 16.11
N MET A 7 -8.01 12.36 17.22
CA MET A 7 -6.68 11.75 17.20
C MET A 7 -6.66 10.44 16.38
N ALA A 8 -7.68 9.58 16.56
CA ALA A 8 -7.78 8.35 15.81
C ALA A 8 -7.97 8.58 14.29
N ARG A 9 -8.77 9.58 13.90
CA ARG A 9 -8.92 9.95 12.48
C ARG A 9 -7.63 10.49 11.88
N LEU A 10 -6.89 11.30 12.63
CA LEU A 10 -5.58 11.81 12.21
C LEU A 10 -4.58 10.68 12.04
N ASP A 11 -4.51 9.75 12.99
CA ASP A 11 -3.65 8.57 12.89
C ASP A 11 -3.95 7.78 11.60
N LEU A 12 -5.22 7.50 11.31
CA LEU A 12 -5.63 6.80 10.10
C LEU A 12 -5.29 7.57 8.81
N ALA A 13 -5.45 8.89 8.82
CA ALA A 13 -5.09 9.72 7.68
C ALA A 13 -3.57 9.69 7.42
N VAL A 14 -2.77 9.79 8.47
CA VAL A 14 -1.30 9.70 8.39
C VAL A 14 -0.87 8.33 7.87
N ILE A 15 -1.45 7.25 8.39
CA ILE A 15 -1.17 5.89 7.92
C ILE A 15 -1.46 5.77 6.42
N ARG A 16 -2.60 6.29 5.95
CA ARG A 16 -2.97 6.26 4.53
C ARG A 16 -1.99 7.05 3.66
N LEU A 17 -1.51 8.21 4.13
CA LEU A 17 -0.51 9.01 3.42
C LEU A 17 0.84 8.29 3.36
N GLN A 18 1.23 7.63 4.44
CA GLN A 18 2.48 6.85 4.50
C GLN A 18 2.41 5.55 3.69
N PHE A 19 1.23 5.07 3.34
CA PHE A 19 1.03 3.85 2.55
C PHE A 19 1.06 4.11 1.03
N TYR A 20 2.11 4.82 0.58
CA TYR A 20 2.34 5.16 -0.82
C TYR A 20 2.88 3.96 -1.63
N GLY A 21 2.99 4.11 -2.96
CA GLY A 21 3.26 3.01 -3.89
C GLY A 21 4.42 2.09 -3.51
N ALA A 22 5.58 2.65 -3.10
CA ALA A 22 6.72 1.82 -2.73
C ALA A 22 6.47 0.97 -1.48
N VAL A 23 5.77 1.52 -0.48
CA VAL A 23 5.39 0.78 0.73
C VAL A 23 4.38 -0.33 0.41
N ARG A 24 3.51 -0.11 -0.58
CA ARG A 24 2.59 -1.16 -1.07
C ARG A 24 3.33 -2.26 -1.82
N MET A 25 4.34 -1.92 -2.63
CA MET A 25 5.20 -2.92 -3.29
C MET A 25 5.93 -3.79 -2.27
N GLU A 26 6.48 -3.19 -1.21
CA GLU A 26 7.11 -3.93 -0.11
C GLU A 26 6.14 -4.94 0.54
N LEU A 27 4.89 -4.52 0.79
CA LEU A 27 3.85 -5.42 1.30
C LEU A 27 3.62 -6.62 0.37
N TYR A 28 3.48 -6.36 -0.94
CA TYR A 28 3.18 -7.37 -1.95
C TYR A 28 4.33 -8.37 -2.14
N GLU A 29 5.57 -7.89 -2.16
CA GLU A 29 6.76 -8.73 -2.25
C GLU A 29 6.90 -9.64 -1.04
N ALA A 30 6.76 -9.10 0.18
CA ALA A 30 6.84 -9.86 1.41
C ALA A 30 5.73 -10.93 1.48
N LEU A 31 4.49 -10.58 1.13
CA LEU A 31 3.40 -11.54 1.05
C LEU A 31 3.65 -12.62 -0.01
N SER A 32 4.09 -12.25 -1.21
CA SER A 32 4.40 -13.23 -2.27
C SER A 32 5.44 -14.23 -1.80
N LEU A 33 6.52 -13.76 -1.17
CA LEU A 33 7.60 -14.61 -0.67
C LEU A 33 7.10 -15.59 0.40
N LEU A 34 6.26 -15.14 1.34
CA LEU A 34 5.73 -16.00 2.40
C LEU A 34 4.75 -17.04 1.83
N LEU A 35 3.86 -16.64 0.93
CA LEU A 35 2.89 -17.55 0.31
C LEU A 35 3.55 -18.56 -0.63
N GLU A 36 4.61 -18.17 -1.34
CA GLU A 36 5.45 -19.08 -2.14
C GLU A 36 6.09 -20.16 -1.27
N ASN A 37 6.51 -19.79 -0.06
CA ASN A 37 7.00 -20.70 0.96
C ASN A 37 5.89 -21.48 1.69
N ARG A 38 4.65 -21.48 1.16
CA ARG A 38 3.48 -22.19 1.69
C ARG A 38 3.08 -21.75 3.11
N VAL A 39 3.47 -20.56 3.54
CA VAL A 39 2.99 -19.98 4.80
C VAL A 39 1.51 -19.64 4.63
N LEU A 40 0.70 -19.95 5.65
CA LEU A 40 -0.72 -19.58 5.67
C LEU A 40 -0.86 -18.04 5.72
N LEU A 41 -1.86 -17.51 5.02
CA LEU A 41 -2.00 -16.07 4.82
C LEU A 41 -2.18 -15.28 6.12
N ASP A 42 -2.99 -15.78 7.04
CA ASP A 42 -3.20 -15.20 8.37
C ASP A 42 -1.90 -15.20 9.20
N VAL A 43 -1.14 -16.29 9.16
CA VAL A 43 0.17 -16.41 9.82
C VAL A 43 1.16 -15.42 9.22
N ALA A 44 1.22 -15.32 7.89
CA ALA A 44 2.08 -14.38 7.19
C ALA A 44 1.78 -12.93 7.61
N LEU A 45 0.50 -12.52 7.59
CA LEU A 45 0.08 -11.18 8.01
C LEU A 45 0.41 -10.91 9.48
N LYS A 46 0.24 -11.89 10.36
CA LYS A 46 0.57 -11.79 11.79
C LYS A 46 2.07 -11.61 12.02
N ASP A 47 2.90 -12.36 11.32
CA ASP A 47 4.35 -12.28 11.47
C ASP A 47 4.90 -11.00 10.84
N MET A 48 4.37 -10.57 9.69
CA MET A 48 4.65 -9.25 9.12
C MET A 48 4.28 -8.13 10.09
N TYR A 49 3.11 -8.21 10.74
CA TYR A 49 2.74 -7.23 11.78
C TYR A 49 3.78 -7.19 12.89
N LYS A 50 4.21 -8.33 13.44
CA LYS A 50 5.23 -8.36 14.50
C LYS A 50 6.54 -7.72 14.04
N ILE A 51 6.98 -7.98 12.81
CA ILE A 51 8.21 -7.42 12.25
C ILE A 51 8.07 -5.90 12.10
N TYR A 52 7.06 -5.43 11.36
CA TYR A 52 6.89 -4.00 11.05
C TYR A 52 6.56 -3.14 12.28
N SER A 53 5.87 -3.73 13.26
CA SER A 53 5.55 -3.07 14.52
C SER A 53 6.68 -3.11 15.54
N GLU A 54 7.83 -3.74 15.26
CA GLU A 54 8.89 -4.00 16.26
C GLU A 54 8.32 -4.71 17.51
N ASN A 55 7.60 -5.81 17.30
CA ASN A 55 6.87 -6.56 18.33
C ASN A 55 5.85 -5.70 19.11
N GLY A 56 5.11 -4.87 18.40
CA GLY A 56 4.05 -4.01 18.98
C GLY A 56 4.54 -2.69 19.55
N LYS A 57 5.83 -2.37 19.49
CA LYS A 57 6.39 -1.08 19.96
C LYS A 57 5.96 0.10 19.07
N LYS A 58 5.73 -0.13 17.78
CA LYS A 58 5.40 0.88 16.76
C LYS A 58 4.22 0.44 15.88
N PRO A 59 3.01 0.29 16.45
CA PRO A 59 1.85 -0.23 15.74
C PRO A 59 1.29 0.75 14.70
N LYS A 60 1.62 2.05 14.83
CA LYS A 60 1.12 3.12 13.94
C LYS A 60 1.90 3.26 12.63
N ARG A 61 2.97 2.48 12.41
CA ARG A 61 3.65 2.46 11.10
C ARG A 61 2.69 1.92 10.05
N ALA A 62 2.78 2.45 8.83
CA ALA A 62 1.85 2.08 7.76
C ALA A 62 1.73 0.56 7.55
N LEU A 63 2.86 -0.13 7.32
CA LEU A 63 2.86 -1.58 7.14
C LEU A 63 2.36 -2.33 8.37
N ALA A 64 2.71 -1.89 9.59
CA ALA A 64 2.23 -2.51 10.82
C ALA A 64 0.71 -2.40 10.95
N ALA A 65 0.16 -1.20 10.78
CA ALA A 65 -1.28 -0.96 10.88
C ALA A 65 -2.06 -1.74 9.81
N VAL A 66 -1.59 -1.72 8.56
CA VAL A 66 -2.24 -2.42 7.44
C VAL A 66 -2.18 -3.94 7.63
N THR A 67 -1.02 -4.50 7.97
CA THR A 67 -0.88 -5.96 8.17
C THR A 67 -1.68 -6.45 9.37
N TYR A 68 -1.71 -5.70 10.47
CA TYR A 68 -2.54 -6.02 11.64
C TYR A 68 -4.02 -6.06 11.29
N ASP A 69 -4.47 -5.04 10.57
CA ASP A 69 -5.85 -4.91 10.18
C ASP A 69 -6.28 -5.96 9.16
N CYS A 70 -5.40 -6.28 8.20
CA CYS A 70 -5.63 -7.40 7.28
C CYS A 70 -5.63 -8.75 8.00
N TYR A 71 -4.71 -8.96 8.93
CA TYR A 71 -4.65 -10.17 9.76
C TYR A 71 -5.99 -10.39 10.48
N ARG A 72 -6.54 -9.35 11.12
CA ARG A 72 -7.81 -9.45 11.84
C ARG A 72 -8.96 -9.89 10.92
N GLU A 73 -9.12 -9.23 9.78
CA GLU A 73 -10.20 -9.53 8.85
C GLU A 73 -10.06 -10.93 8.23
N VAL A 74 -8.83 -11.34 7.86
CA VAL A 74 -8.55 -12.66 7.29
C VAL A 74 -8.71 -13.77 8.32
N ALA A 75 -8.26 -13.55 9.56
CA ALA A 75 -8.47 -14.49 10.66
C ALA A 75 -9.96 -14.68 10.98
N ASP A 76 -10.78 -13.65 10.75
CA ASP A 76 -12.25 -13.72 10.83
C ASP A 76 -12.90 -14.41 9.59
N GLY A 77 -12.10 -14.95 8.68
CA GLY A 77 -12.56 -15.67 7.49
C GLY A 77 -12.95 -14.77 6.31
N LYS A 78 -12.67 -13.47 6.37
CA LYS A 78 -12.94 -12.56 5.26
C LYS A 78 -11.83 -12.64 4.22
N PRO A 79 -12.15 -12.41 2.94
CA PRO A 79 -11.14 -12.38 1.89
C PRO A 79 -10.14 -11.23 2.09
N LEU A 80 -8.86 -11.48 1.79
CA LEU A 80 -7.77 -10.50 1.81
C LEU A 80 -8.08 -9.30 0.92
N SER A 81 -8.66 -9.53 -0.26
CA SER A 81 -9.06 -8.45 -1.15
C SER A 81 -10.00 -7.47 -0.44
N LYS A 82 -10.95 -7.96 0.36
CA LYS A 82 -11.85 -7.11 1.15
C LYS A 82 -11.10 -6.37 2.24
N ALA A 83 -10.17 -7.02 2.93
CA ALA A 83 -9.37 -6.39 3.98
C ALA A 83 -8.50 -5.23 3.43
N LEU A 84 -7.86 -5.44 2.28
CA LEU A 84 -7.01 -4.44 1.62
C LEU A 84 -7.79 -3.31 0.94
N SER A 85 -9.07 -3.51 0.61
CA SER A 85 -9.89 -2.55 -0.16
C SER A 85 -9.94 -1.12 0.41
N LYS A 86 -9.70 -0.93 1.71
CA LYS A 86 -9.67 0.38 2.38
C LYS A 86 -8.30 1.07 2.43
N TRP A 87 -7.26 0.35 1.99
CA TRP A 87 -5.86 0.77 2.00
C TRP A 87 -5.29 0.95 0.58
N VAL A 88 -5.79 0.18 -0.38
CA VAL A 88 -5.26 0.14 -1.75
C VAL A 88 -6.26 0.75 -2.74
N PRO A 89 -5.80 1.30 -3.88
CA PRO A 89 -6.69 1.79 -4.93
C PRO A 89 -7.43 0.63 -5.61
N TYR A 90 -8.55 0.96 -6.26
CA TYR A 90 -9.46 0.00 -6.90
C TYR A 90 -8.78 -0.97 -7.89
N GLN A 91 -7.79 -0.50 -8.64
CA GLN A 91 -7.05 -1.33 -9.60
C GLN A 91 -6.26 -2.46 -8.91
N GLU A 92 -5.56 -2.13 -7.82
CA GLU A 92 -4.81 -3.11 -7.02
C GLU A 92 -5.78 -4.09 -6.34
N TYR A 93 -6.87 -3.58 -5.76
CA TYR A 93 -7.94 -4.40 -5.18
C TYR A 93 -8.49 -5.45 -6.16
N THR A 94 -8.77 -5.04 -7.39
CA THR A 94 -9.39 -5.92 -8.41
C THR A 94 -8.44 -7.05 -8.81
N LEU A 95 -7.15 -6.75 -8.94
CA LEU A 95 -6.13 -7.78 -9.20
C LEU A 95 -6.04 -8.77 -8.04
N ILE A 96 -5.97 -8.27 -6.80
CA ILE A 96 -5.90 -9.13 -5.61
C ILE A 96 -7.16 -10.00 -5.50
N ALA A 97 -8.34 -9.44 -5.75
CA ALA A 97 -9.60 -10.20 -5.74
C ALA A 97 -9.63 -11.30 -6.82
N ALA A 98 -9.07 -11.02 -8.01
CA ALA A 98 -8.95 -12.01 -9.07
C ALA A 98 -7.98 -13.13 -8.67
N GLY A 99 -6.80 -12.78 -8.12
CA GLY A 99 -5.81 -13.74 -7.63
C GLY A 99 -6.30 -14.62 -6.50
N GLU A 100 -7.02 -14.02 -5.55
CA GLU A 100 -7.64 -14.74 -4.44
C GLU A 100 -8.67 -15.76 -4.94
N ARG A 101 -9.44 -15.41 -5.98
CA ARG A 101 -10.43 -16.31 -6.60
C ARG A 101 -9.81 -17.41 -7.44
N SER A 102 -8.71 -17.12 -8.14
CA SER A 102 -8.00 -18.09 -8.99
C SER A 102 -6.99 -18.95 -8.22
N GLY A 103 -6.68 -18.58 -6.97
CA GLY A 103 -5.61 -19.21 -6.18
C GLY A 103 -4.20 -18.76 -6.57
N ASP A 104 -4.08 -17.72 -7.41
CA ASP A 104 -2.81 -17.15 -7.87
C ASP A 104 -2.62 -15.71 -7.39
N LEU A 105 -2.42 -15.57 -6.08
CA LEU A 105 -2.09 -14.30 -5.45
C LEU A 105 -0.71 -13.77 -5.86
N LYS A 106 0.25 -14.66 -6.14
CA LYS A 106 1.61 -14.30 -6.57
C LYS A 106 1.56 -13.47 -7.85
N SER A 107 0.93 -13.98 -8.91
CA SER A 107 0.79 -13.25 -10.17
C SER A 107 0.04 -11.93 -9.97
N SER A 108 -0.95 -11.91 -9.09
CA SER A 108 -1.72 -10.70 -8.79
C SER A 108 -0.89 -9.62 -8.08
N PHE A 109 -0.02 -9.99 -7.16
CA PHE A 109 0.93 -9.09 -6.50
C PHE A 109 1.99 -8.55 -7.47
N ASP A 110 2.55 -9.39 -8.35
CA ASP A 110 3.46 -8.95 -9.42
C ASP A 110 2.79 -7.94 -10.35
N ASN A 111 1.54 -8.21 -10.75
CA ASN A 111 0.74 -7.28 -11.57
C ASN A 111 0.45 -5.95 -10.83
N CYS A 112 0.21 -5.99 -9.51
CA CYS A 112 0.08 -4.78 -8.71
C CYS A 112 1.37 -3.96 -8.72
N GLY A 113 2.53 -4.61 -8.55
CA GLY A 113 3.85 -4.00 -8.66
C GLY A 113 4.05 -3.31 -10.02
N LYS A 114 3.77 -4.01 -11.13
CA LYS A 114 3.83 -3.44 -12.49
C LYS A 114 2.96 -2.19 -12.65
N ILE A 115 1.73 -2.19 -12.13
CA ILE A 115 0.86 -1.01 -12.19
C ILE A 115 1.43 0.15 -11.38
N ILE A 116 2.02 -0.12 -10.21
CA ILE A 116 2.63 0.93 -9.38
C ILE A 116 3.85 1.53 -10.08
N THR A 117 4.75 0.70 -10.62
CA THR A 117 5.93 1.15 -11.36
C THR A 117 5.54 1.96 -12.60
N ALA A 118 4.60 1.46 -13.40
CA ALA A 118 4.13 2.18 -14.59
C ALA A 118 3.57 3.58 -14.24
N LYS A 119 2.85 3.71 -13.12
CA LYS A 119 2.37 5.02 -12.65
C LYS A 119 3.52 5.95 -12.23
N GLN A 120 4.53 5.42 -11.56
CA GLN A 120 5.71 6.19 -11.17
C GLN A 120 6.49 6.67 -12.39
N ASP A 121 6.67 5.83 -13.40
CA ASP A 121 7.35 6.16 -14.65
C ASP A 121 6.59 7.25 -15.42
N ILE A 122 5.27 7.14 -15.54
CA ILE A 122 4.42 8.15 -16.17
C ILE A 122 4.55 9.50 -15.45
N LEU A 123 4.45 9.50 -14.11
CA LEU A 123 4.57 10.74 -13.33
C LEU A 123 5.98 11.33 -13.44
N GLY A 124 7.02 10.49 -13.44
CA GLY A 124 8.40 10.92 -13.65
C GLY A 124 8.61 11.56 -15.03
N ALA A 125 8.07 10.95 -16.09
CA ALA A 125 8.12 11.49 -17.44
C ALA A 125 7.39 12.83 -17.56
N ILE A 126 6.21 12.95 -16.94
CA ILE A 126 5.44 14.21 -16.90
C ILE A 126 6.24 15.31 -16.19
N LEU A 127 6.84 14.99 -15.03
CA LEU A 127 7.66 15.94 -14.29
C LEU A 127 8.84 16.42 -15.15
N LEU A 128 9.59 15.51 -15.76
CA LEU A 128 10.72 15.85 -16.64
C LEU A 128 10.30 16.71 -17.84
N ALA A 129 9.18 16.37 -18.49
CA ALA A 129 8.66 17.14 -19.62
C ALA A 129 8.18 18.55 -19.22
N THR A 130 7.71 18.72 -17.99
CA THR A 130 7.15 19.98 -17.48
C THR A 130 8.23 20.95 -16.97
N VAL A 131 9.45 20.47 -16.67
CA VAL A 131 10.55 21.31 -16.17
C VAL A 131 10.92 22.43 -17.15
N TYR A 132 10.99 22.15 -18.45
CA TYR A 132 11.43 23.16 -19.43
C TYR A 132 10.39 24.29 -19.63
N PRO A 133 9.09 24.01 -19.90
CA PRO A 133 8.08 25.05 -20.00
C PRO A 133 7.92 25.89 -18.73
N THR A 134 8.02 25.27 -17.54
CA THR A 134 7.90 26.00 -16.27
C THR A 134 9.10 26.90 -16.02
N PHE A 135 10.32 26.46 -16.37
CA PHE A 135 11.51 27.30 -16.32
C PHE A 135 11.39 28.52 -17.24
N LEU A 136 10.98 28.33 -18.50
CA LEU A 136 10.75 29.44 -19.43
C LEU A 136 9.69 30.41 -18.91
N MET A 137 8.56 29.89 -18.42
CA MET A 137 7.48 30.71 -17.86
C MET A 137 7.97 31.55 -16.67
N ALA A 138 8.78 30.95 -15.79
CA ALA A 138 9.36 31.66 -14.66
C ALA A 138 10.28 32.81 -15.10
N MET A 139 11.10 32.61 -16.15
CA MET A 139 11.96 33.69 -16.67
C MET A 139 11.15 34.86 -17.22
N VAL A 140 10.08 34.58 -17.98
CA VAL A 140 9.19 35.62 -18.51
C VAL A 140 8.52 36.40 -17.38
N CYS A 141 8.02 35.71 -16.35
CA CYS A 141 7.41 36.35 -15.18
C CYS A 141 8.39 37.22 -14.38
N VAL A 142 9.69 36.91 -14.37
CA VAL A 142 10.71 37.72 -13.68
C VAL A 142 11.06 38.98 -14.47
N MET A 143 10.92 38.97 -15.79
CA MET A 143 11.22 40.11 -16.65
C MET A 143 10.10 41.16 -16.74
N LEU A 144 8.85 40.78 -16.44
CA LEU A 144 7.67 41.64 -16.41
C LEU A 144 7.50 42.34 -15.05
#